data_AF-A0A0C2DWX5-F1
#
_entry.id   AF-A0A0C2DWX5-F1
#
_cell.length_a   1.000
_cell.length_b   1.000
_cell.length_c   1.000
_cell.angle_alpha   90.00
_cell.angle_beta   90.00
_cell.angle_gamma   90.00
#
_symmetry.space_group_name_H-M   'P 1'
#
loop_
_entity.id
_entity.type
_entity.pdbx_description
1 polymer ?
#
loop_
_entity_poly.entity_id
_entity_poly.type
_entity_poly.pdbx_seq_one_letter_code
_entity_poly.pdbx_strand_id
1 'polypeptide(L)' 'MCHTYVRCTRSVSIPAPAYYAHLVAFRARYHLVDREHDSGEGSQPSGTSEDTTLSNMARAVQVHPDANNVMYFA' A
#
# COMPACT_ATOMS: atom_id res chain seq x y z
N MET A 1 -2.45 -19.43 13.29
CA MET A 1 -1.49 -18.34 13.48
C MET A 1 -2.20 -17.05 13.97
N CYS A 2 -3.07 -17.13 14.97
CA CYS A 2 -3.88 -15.98 15.41
C CYS A 2 -3.34 -15.28 16.67
N HIS A 3 -2.26 -15.83 17.26
CA HIS A 3 -1.58 -15.31 18.46
C HIS A 3 -0.23 -14.64 18.14
N THR A 4 0.17 -14.58 16.87
CA THR A 4 1.48 -14.05 16.42
C THR A 4 1.38 -12.62 15.91
N TYR A 5 0.31 -11.91 16.26
CA TYR A 5 0.10 -10.52 15.87
C TYR A 5 0.88 -9.60 16.82
N VAL A 6 1.83 -8.81 16.29
CA VAL A 6 2.80 -8.09 17.12
C VAL A 6 2.25 -6.81 17.76
N ARG A 7 1.13 -6.28 17.27
CA ARG A 7 0.57 -5.01 17.77
C ARG A 7 -0.30 -5.16 19.01
N CYS A 8 -0.70 -6.38 19.39
CA CYS A 8 -1.53 -6.63 20.56
C CYS A 8 -1.18 -7.95 21.23
N THR A 9 -1.24 -8.03 22.57
CA THR A 9 -1.08 -9.26 23.37
C THR A 9 -2.37 -10.08 23.45
N ARG A 10 -3.14 -10.14 22.35
CA ARG A 10 -4.44 -10.80 22.28
C ARG A 10 -4.52 -11.64 21.00
N SER A 11 -5.37 -12.67 21.04
CA SER A 11 -5.73 -13.39 19.83
C SER A 11 -6.55 -12.48 18.91
N VAL A 12 -6.28 -12.55 17.61
CA VAL A 12 -7.07 -11.88 16.56
C VAL A 12 -7.96 -12.89 15.84
N SER A 13 -9.04 -12.40 15.21
CA SER A 13 -10.04 -13.25 14.55
C SER A 13 -9.55 -13.91 13.25
N ILE A 14 -8.46 -13.42 12.66
CA ILE A 14 -7.86 -13.94 11.43
C ILE A 14 -6.36 -14.24 11.64
N PRO A 15 -5.74 -15.14 10.86
CA PRO A 15 -4.30 -15.38 10.94
C PRO A 15 -3.49 -14.09 10.74
N ALA A 16 -2.41 -13.92 11.51
CA ALA A 16 -1.55 -12.73 11.45
C ALA A 16 -1.07 -12.35 10.03
N PRO A 17 -0.72 -13.30 9.13
CA PRO A 17 -0.36 -12.95 7.75
C PRO A 17 -1.49 -12.26 6.97
N ALA A 18 -2.74 -12.72 7.14
CA ALA A 18 -3.90 -12.11 6.50
C ALA A 18 -4.16 -10.69 7.05
N TYR A 19 -3.97 -10.50 8.36
CA TYR A 19 -4.09 -9.19 8.99
C TYR A 19 -3.01 -8.21 8.48
N TYR A 20 -1.75 -8.67 8.38
CA TYR A 20 -0.67 -7.85 7.84
C TYR A 20 -0.87 -7.49 6.37
N ALA A 21 -1.35 -8.42 5.55
CA ALA A 21 -1.70 -8.13 4.15
C ALA A 21 -2.75 -7.01 4.06
N HIS A 22 -3.73 -7.00 4.97
CA HIS A 22 -4.72 -5.91 5.03
C HIS A 22 -4.09 -4.56 5.40
N LEU A 23 -3.16 -4.53 6.36
CA LEU A 23 -2.42 -3.31 6.71
C LEU A 23 -1.57 -2.80 5.55
N VAL A 24 -0.86 -3.68 4.84
CA VAL A 24 -0.07 -3.34 3.64
C VAL A 24 -0.97 -2.75 2.56
N ALA A 25 -2.11 -3.37 2.28
CA ALA A 25 -3.05 -2.88 1.27
C ALA A 25 -3.62 -1.51 1.65
N PHE A 26 -3.95 -1.29 2.93
CA PHE A 26 -4.43 0.00 3.42
C PHE A 26 -3.34 1.09 3.32
N ARG A 27 -2.10 0.75 3.64
CA ARG A 27 -0.93 1.64 3.49
C ARG A 27 -0.68 1.99 2.02
N ALA A 28 -0.75 1.02 1.11
CA ALA A 28 -0.63 1.22 -0.33
C ALA A 28 -1.67 2.20 -0.89
N ARG A 29 -2.91 2.16 -0.37
CA ARG A 29 -3.96 3.13 -0.76
C ARG A 29 -3.59 4.56 -0.42
N TYR A 30 -2.97 4.82 0.74
CA TYR A 30 -2.49 6.16 1.05
C TYR A 30 -1.43 6.65 0.07
N HIS A 31 -0.51 5.78 -0.35
CA HIS A 31 0.51 6.15 -1.34
C HIS A 31 -0.09 6.52 -2.71
N LEU A 32 -1.24 5.95 -3.07
CA LEU A 32 -1.98 6.32 -4.27
C LEU A 32 -2.68 7.68 -4.12
N VAL A 33 -3.38 7.90 -3.00
CA VAL A 33 -4.10 9.16 -2.72
C VAL A 33 -3.14 10.35 -2.58
N ASP A 34 -1.98 10.17 -1.94
CA ASP A 34 -0.98 11.22 -1.78
C ASP A 34 -0.42 11.70 -3.13
N ARG A 35 -0.30 10.79 -4.11
CA ARG A 35 0.06 11.16 -5.49
C ARG A 35 -1.05 11.89 -6.23
N GLU A 36 -2.32 11.57 -5.99
CA GLU A 36 -3.45 12.31 -6.56
C GLU A 36 -3.51 13.75 -6.01
N HIS A 37 -3.12 13.95 -4.76
CA HIS A 37 -3.11 15.26 -4.11
C HIS A 37 -1.86 16.12 -4.41
N ASP A 38 -0.67 15.53 -4.51
CA ASP A 38 0.58 16.23 -4.92
C ASP A 38 0.60 16.56 -6.42
N SER A 39 -0.16 15.80 -7.22
CA SER A 39 -0.46 16.15 -8.61
C SER A 39 -1.53 17.25 -8.67
N GLY A 40 -1.22 18.45 -8.17
CA GLY A 40 -2.05 19.63 -8.42
C GLY A 40 -2.31 19.78 -9.93
N GLU A 41 -3.59 19.85 -10.31
CA GLU A 41 -4.07 20.16 -11.67
C GLU A 41 -3.28 19.51 -12.82
N GLY A 42 -3.55 18.23 -13.08
CA GLY A 42 -2.98 17.54 -14.23
C GLY A 42 -4.01 16.65 -14.92
N SER A 43 -4.72 17.21 -15.89
CA SER A 43 -5.60 16.49 -16.82
C SER A 43 -5.02 15.12 -17.21
N GLN A 44 -5.70 14.03 -16.85
CA GLN A 44 -5.44 12.73 -17.49
C GLN A 44 -5.62 12.94 -19.00
N PRO A 45 -4.59 12.75 -19.85
CA PRO A 45 -4.81 12.78 -21.28
C PRO A 45 -5.79 11.65 -21.59
N SER A 46 -6.91 11.94 -22.24
CA SER A 46 -7.97 10.96 -22.56
C SER A 46 -7.55 9.85 -23.55
N GLY A 47 -6.25 9.56 -23.67
CA GLY A 47 -5.65 8.57 -24.54
C GLY A 47 -4.43 7.85 -23.95
N THR A 48 -4.20 7.90 -22.64
CA THR A 48 -3.14 7.06 -22.04
C THR A 48 -3.59 5.60 -22.00
N SER A 49 -2.84 4.73 -22.67
CA SER A 49 -3.03 3.27 -22.64
C SER A 49 -3.09 2.76 -21.19
N GLU A 50 -3.90 1.72 -20.95
CA GLU A 50 -4.05 1.07 -19.62
C GLU A 50 -2.69 0.65 -19.01
N ASP A 51 -1.68 0.43 -19.85
CA ASP A 51 -0.30 0.14 -19.45
C ASP A 51 0.36 1.31 -18.67
N THR A 52 0.11 2.55 -19.09
CA THR A 52 0.69 3.75 -18.45
C THR A 52 0.08 3.99 -17.06
N THR A 53 -1.24 3.77 -16.92
CA THR A 53 -1.92 3.93 -15.62
C THR A 53 -1.46 2.85 -14.64
N LEU A 54 -1.33 1.60 -15.10
CA LEU A 54 -0.79 0.50 -14.30
C LEU A 54 0.65 0.76 -13.85
N SER A 55 1.52 1.23 -14.75
CA SER A 55 2.91 1.56 -14.42
C SER A 55 3.01 2.70 -13.42
N ASN A 56 2.13 3.70 -13.49
CA ASN A 56 2.11 4.81 -12.54
C ASN A 56 1.65 4.36 -11.15
N MET A 57 0.62 3.51 -11.07
CA MET A 57 0.18 2.91 -9.82
C MET A 57 1.26 2.01 -9.20
N ALA A 58 1.96 1.20 -10.02
CA ALA A 58 3.04 0.34 -9.54
C ALA A 58 4.18 1.14 -8.90
N ARG A 59 4.57 2.26 -9.51
CA ARG A 59 5.59 3.17 -8.95
C ARG A 59 5.12 3.87 -7.68
N ALA A 60 3.82 4.19 -7.58
CA ALA A 60 3.25 4.83 -6.40
C ALA A 60 3.34 3.96 -5.14
N VAL A 61 3.10 2.65 -5.30
CA VAL A 61 3.10 1.68 -4.20
C VAL A 61 4.52 1.21 -3.86
N GLN A 62 5.49 1.45 -4.73
CA GLN A 62 6.89 1.09 -4.48
C GLN A 62 7.48 1.97 -3.36
N VAL A 63 7.84 1.34 -2.25
CA VAL A 63 8.48 2.00 -1.11
C VAL A 63 10.01 2.09 -1.27
N HIS A 64 10.62 2.96 -0.46
CA HIS A 64 12.08 3.10 -0.42
C HIS A 64 12.76 1.75 -0.15
N PRO A 65 13.92 1.44 -0.76
CA PRO A 65 14.60 0.16 -0.57
C PRO A 65 14.82 -0.25 0.89
N ASP A 66 15.10 0.71 1.77
CA ASP A 66 15.29 0.47 3.21
C ASP A 66 14.02 -0.01 3.91
N ALA A 67 12.84 0.31 3.35
CA ALA A 67 11.55 -0.10 3.88
C ALA A 67 11.11 -1.51 3.44
N ASN A 68 11.79 -2.14 2.47
CA ASN A 68 11.39 -3.43 1.91
C ASN A 68 11.49 -4.59 2.89
N ASN A 69 12.43 -4.52 3.84
CA ASN A 69 12.72 -5.61 4.78
C ASN A 69 12.17 -5.33 6.19
N VAL A 70 11.32 -4.32 6.34
CA VAL A 70 10.72 -3.93 7.63
C VAL A 70 9.20 -3.88 7.51
N MET A 71 8.51 -4.14 8.63
CA MET A 71 7.05 -4.01 8.70
C MET A 71 6.63 -2.55 8.86
N TYR A 72 6.93 -1.67 7.90
CA TYR A 72 6.59 -0.24 7.96
C TYR A 72 5.07 0.05 7.96
N PHE A 73 4.27 -0.99 7.67
CA PHE A 73 2.81 -0.99 7.71
C PHE A 73 2.24 -1.36 9.09
N ALA A 74 3.08 -1.90 9.99
CA ALA A 74 2.69 -2.29 11.34
C ALA A 74 2.70 -1.09 12.30
#